data_AF-D1YZM9-F1
#
_entry.id   AF-D1YZM9-F1
#
_cell.length_a   1.000
_cell.length_b   1.000
_cell.length_c   1.000
_cell.angle_alpha   90.00
_cell.angle_beta   90.00
_cell.angle_gamma   90.00
#
_symmetry.space_group_name_H-M   'P 1'
#
loop_
_entity.id
_entity.type
_entity.pdbx_description
1 polymer ?
#
loop_
_entity_poly.entity_id
_entity_poly.type
_entity_poly.pdbx_seq_one_letter_code
_entity_poly.pdbx_strand_id
1 'polypeptide(L)'
;MAARDITDGAIAGAITGLIIGLLTIILGAIGLASIGQYININNVLGGFLPGVSGAGLTISASIVLLIFLAIVGLILGIVFGALYERIPTSSAVSKGVVFMVAIWVIFGLLIPLILGLGAGARAAGVTFASIVTSFIASIIWGAILGAVFTWVARRAAAPTRPVVRTPP
;
A
#
# COMPACT_ATOMS: atom_id res chain seq x y z
N MET A 1 -1.53 -8.39 -23.87
CA MET A 1 -2.30 -7.71 -22.80
C MET A 1 -1.47 -7.64 -21.52
N ALA A 2 -1.00 -8.77 -20.99
CA ALA A 2 -0.14 -8.85 -19.79
C ALA A 2 0.94 -7.77 -19.60
N ALA A 3 1.75 -7.43 -20.62
CA ALA A 3 2.79 -6.40 -20.48
C ALA A 3 2.25 -4.99 -20.19
N ARG A 4 1.05 -4.68 -20.71
CA ARG A 4 0.37 -3.40 -20.48
C ARG A 4 -0.25 -3.37 -19.08
N ASP A 5 -0.84 -4.47 -18.64
CA ASP A 5 -1.42 -4.59 -17.30
C ASP A 5 -0.36 -4.54 -16.20
N ILE A 6 0.83 -5.09 -16.45
CA ILE A 6 1.99 -4.96 -15.55
C ILE A 6 2.45 -3.51 -15.45
N THR A 7 2.48 -2.78 -16.57
CA THR A 7 2.90 -1.37 -16.59
C THR A 7 1.88 -0.48 -15.88
N ASP A 8 0.58 -0.67 -16.16
CA ASP A 8 -0.51 0.03 -15.48
C ASP A 8 -0.51 -0.31 -13.98
N GLY A 9 -0.18 -1.56 -13.64
CA GLY A 9 0.03 -2.06 -12.29
C GLY A 9 1.16 -1.33 -11.57
N ALA A 10 2.33 -1.20 -12.20
CA ALA A 10 3.49 -0.52 -11.63
C ALA A 10 3.19 0.96 -11.31
N ILE A 11 2.55 1.67 -12.26
CA ILE A 11 2.16 3.07 -12.09
C ILE A 11 1.14 3.20 -10.95
N ALA A 12 0.12 2.34 -10.93
CA ALA A 12 -0.89 2.36 -9.88
C ALA A 12 -0.30 2.06 -8.50
N GLY A 13 0.63 1.11 -8.43
CA GLY A 13 1.37 0.77 -7.23
C GLY A 13 2.22 1.93 -6.71
N ALA A 14 2.98 2.59 -7.58
CA ALA A 14 3.80 3.74 -7.20
C ALA A 14 2.94 4.91 -6.66
N ILE A 15 1.83 5.23 -7.35
CA ILE A 15 0.89 6.27 -6.90
C ILE A 15 0.27 5.91 -5.55
N THR A 16 -0.15 4.65 -5.39
CA THR A 16 -0.73 4.17 -4.12
C THR A 16 0.29 4.22 -3.00
N GLY A 17 1.54 3.81 -3.25
CA GLY A 17 2.65 3.90 -2.30
C GLY A 17 2.93 5.33 -1.85
N LEU A 18 2.91 6.29 -2.79
CA LEU A 18 3.05 7.72 -2.47
C LEU A 18 1.88 8.25 -1.64
N ILE A 19 0.64 7.90 -1.98
CA ILE A 19 -0.55 8.30 -1.20
C ILE A 19 -0.42 7.78 0.24
N ILE A 20 -0.08 6.51 0.41
CA ILE A 20 0.11 5.89 1.73
C ILE A 20 1.26 6.57 2.48
N GLY A 21 2.39 6.84 1.82
CA GLY A 21 3.53 7.51 2.44
C GLY A 21 3.20 8.93 2.90
N LEU A 22 2.47 9.70 2.09
CA LEU A 22 2.02 11.03 2.48
C LEU A 22 1.05 10.98 3.65
N LEU A 23 0.06 10.08 3.62
CA LEU A 23 -0.87 9.89 4.74
C LEU A 23 -0.13 9.50 6.02
N THR A 24 0.87 8.63 5.91
CA THR A 24 1.69 8.18 7.04
C THR A 24 2.51 9.33 7.62
N ILE A 25 3.08 10.20 6.78
CA ILE A 25 3.80 11.40 7.24
C ILE A 25 2.84 12.38 7.91
N ILE A 26 1.67 12.64 7.31
CA ILE A 26 0.66 13.54 7.87
C ILE A 26 0.19 13.01 9.23
N LEU A 27 -0.12 11.72 9.34
CA LEU A 27 -0.48 11.07 10.59
C LEU A 27 0.66 11.16 11.63
N GLY A 28 1.92 10.99 11.19
CA GLY A 28 3.09 11.16 12.05
C GLY A 28 3.27 12.61 12.55
N ALA A 29 3.08 13.59 11.66
CA ALA A 29 3.27 15.02 11.92
C ALA A 29 2.15 15.64 12.77
N ILE A 30 0.91 15.19 12.63
CA ILE A 30 -0.24 15.62 13.45
C ILE A 30 -0.11 15.16 14.92
N GLY A 31 0.89 14.34 15.24
CA GLY A 31 1.28 14.10 16.63
C GLY A 31 0.81 12.78 17.20
N LEU A 32 0.96 11.68 16.46
CA LEU A 32 0.90 10.34 17.04
C LEU A 32 2.07 10.01 18.00
N ALA A 33 2.99 10.95 18.25
CA ALA A 33 3.91 10.85 19.38
C ALA A 33 3.18 10.81 20.74
N SER A 34 1.98 11.42 20.86
CA SER A 34 1.16 11.39 22.09
C SER A 34 0.21 10.20 22.18
N ILE A 35 -0.18 9.61 21.03
CA ILE A 35 -1.01 8.39 20.95
C ILE A 35 -0.13 7.13 20.87
N GLY A 36 1.18 7.25 20.63
CA GLY A 36 2.13 6.13 20.58
C GLY A 36 2.20 5.28 21.87
N GLN A 37 1.69 5.80 23.01
CA GLN A 37 1.47 5.02 24.23
C GLN A 37 0.23 4.10 24.18
N TYR A 38 -0.74 4.38 23.29
CA TYR A 38 -2.01 3.66 23.15
C TYR A 38 -2.16 2.91 21.82
N ILE A 39 -1.55 3.42 20.74
CA ILE A 39 -1.58 2.83 19.40
C ILE A 39 -0.15 2.85 18.85
N ASN A 40 0.55 1.73 18.96
CA ASN A 40 1.82 1.57 18.28
C ASN A 40 1.54 1.45 16.77
N ILE A 41 1.93 2.45 15.98
CA ILE A 41 1.81 2.43 14.51
C ILE A 41 2.57 1.23 13.92
N ASN A 42 3.64 0.79 14.59
CA ASN A 42 4.32 -0.45 14.25
C ASN A 42 3.31 -1.60 14.22
N ASN A 43 2.38 -1.68 15.17
CA ASN A 43 1.40 -2.75 15.19
C ASN A 43 0.30 -2.62 14.12
N VAL A 44 -0.10 -1.40 13.74
CA VAL A 44 -1.12 -1.15 12.67
C VAL A 44 -0.61 -1.61 11.29
N LEU A 45 0.71 -1.79 11.15
CA LEU A 45 1.36 -2.23 9.91
C LEU A 45 2.23 -3.48 10.16
N GLY A 46 1.91 -4.27 11.18
CA GLY A 46 2.48 -5.61 11.42
C GLY A 46 3.90 -5.67 12.01
N GLY A 47 4.47 -4.54 12.41
CA GLY A 47 5.79 -4.43 13.05
C GLY A 47 6.95 -4.38 12.06
N PHE A 48 6.67 -4.41 10.76
CA PHE A 48 7.67 -4.53 9.70
C PHE A 48 8.14 -3.20 9.12
N LEU A 49 7.55 -2.07 9.50
CA LEU A 49 8.00 -0.76 9.05
C LEU A 49 9.08 -0.21 9.99
N PRO A 50 10.29 0.08 9.49
CA PRO A 50 11.32 0.73 10.29
C PRO A 50 10.83 2.12 10.73
N GLY A 51 10.67 2.32 12.04
CA GLY A 51 10.68 3.64 12.67
C GLY A 51 9.67 4.67 12.14
N VAL A 52 8.44 4.27 11.82
CA VAL A 52 7.38 5.22 11.39
C VAL A 52 7.10 6.28 12.45
N SER A 53 7.35 5.97 13.73
CA SER A 53 7.22 6.90 14.85
C SER A 53 8.17 8.11 14.78
N GLY A 54 9.19 8.07 13.92
CA GLY A 54 10.13 9.18 13.69
C GLY A 54 10.05 9.81 12.30
N ALA A 55 9.30 9.23 11.38
CA ALA A 55 9.31 9.68 9.98
C ALA A 55 8.74 11.10 9.80
N GLY A 56 7.77 11.50 10.63
CA GLY A 56 7.24 12.88 10.64
C GLY A 56 8.08 13.89 11.42
N LEU A 57 9.17 13.45 12.09
CA LEU A 57 9.98 14.31 12.96
C LEU A 57 11.10 15.05 12.22
N THR A 58 11.55 14.51 11.08
CA THR A 58 12.57 15.16 10.24
C THR A 58 12.24 15.04 8.77
N ILE A 59 12.60 16.06 7.99
CA ILE A 59 12.42 16.07 6.52
C ILE A 59 13.15 14.88 5.89
N SER A 60 14.36 14.57 6.35
CA SER A 60 15.15 13.45 5.85
C SER A 60 14.44 12.10 6.05
N ALA A 61 13.87 11.85 7.23
CA ALA A 61 13.15 10.61 7.51
C ALA A 61 11.84 10.51 6.72
N SER A 62 11.14 11.63 6.52
CA SER A 62 9.95 11.71 5.66
C SER A 62 10.27 11.33 4.21
N ILE A 63 11.36 11.87 3.66
CA ILE A 63 11.79 11.58 2.27
C ILE A 63 12.15 10.09 2.13
N VAL A 64 12.93 9.54 3.07
CA VAL A 64 13.30 8.12 3.05
C VAL A 64 12.07 7.23 3.11
N LEU A 65 11.11 7.54 3.99
CA LEU A 65 9.86 6.79 4.10
C LEU A 65 9.03 6.84 2.81
N LEU A 66 8.92 8.02 2.18
CA LEU A 66 8.21 8.18 0.91
C LEU A 66 8.83 7.35 -0.21
N ILE A 67 10.16 7.40 -0.35
CA ILE A 67 10.87 6.62 -1.37
C ILE A 67 10.67 5.13 -1.11
N PHE A 68 10.81 4.69 0.14
CA PHE A 68 10.60 3.31 0.52
C PHE A 68 9.18 2.83 0.18
N LEU A 69 8.15 3.57 0.58
CA LEU A 69 6.75 3.22 0.31
C LEU A 69 6.42 3.30 -1.18
N ALA A 70 7.04 4.21 -1.94
CA ALA A 70 6.89 4.25 -3.39
C ALA A 70 7.49 3.00 -4.05
N ILE A 71 8.66 2.54 -3.61
CA ILE A 71 9.29 1.31 -4.12
C ILE A 71 8.45 0.08 -3.76
N VAL A 72 8.04 -0.05 -2.50
CA VAL A 72 7.16 -1.15 -2.06
C VAL A 72 5.85 -1.13 -2.84
N GLY A 73 5.23 0.04 -2.97
CA GLY A 73 4.02 0.24 -3.76
C GLY A 73 4.22 -0.19 -5.21
N LEU A 74 5.34 0.20 -5.84
CA LEU A 74 5.68 -0.18 -7.22
C LEU A 74 5.80 -1.70 -7.37
N ILE A 75 6.51 -2.37 -6.46
CA ILE A 75 6.65 -3.84 -6.48
C ILE A 75 5.27 -4.49 -6.35
N LEU A 76 4.48 -4.07 -5.36
CA LEU A 76 3.13 -4.59 -5.13
C LEU A 76 2.20 -4.33 -6.32
N GLY A 77 2.34 -3.17 -6.97
CA GLY A 77 1.61 -2.81 -8.18
C GLY A 77 1.96 -3.68 -9.38
N ILE A 78 3.25 -3.97 -9.60
CA ILE A 78 3.69 -4.90 -10.64
C ILE A 78 3.08 -6.28 -10.41
N VAL A 79 3.16 -6.78 -9.19
CA VAL A 79 2.59 -8.08 -8.81
C VAL A 79 1.07 -8.08 -9.00
N PHE A 80 0.39 -7.01 -8.58
CA PHE A 80 -1.05 -6.86 -8.76
C PHE A 80 -1.45 -6.86 -10.25
N GLY A 81 -0.75 -6.10 -11.09
CA GLY A 81 -0.98 -6.05 -12.53
C GLY A 81 -0.75 -7.41 -13.21
N ALA A 82 0.30 -8.13 -12.80
CA ALA A 82 0.60 -9.48 -13.31
C ALA A 82 -0.46 -10.52 -12.91
N LEU A 83 -1.04 -10.39 -11.70
CA LEU A 83 -2.05 -11.30 -11.18
C LEU A 83 -3.48 -10.85 -11.47
N TYR A 84 -3.68 -9.65 -12.03
CA TYR A 84 -4.98 -9.00 -12.13
C TYR A 84 -6.04 -9.89 -12.80
N GLU A 85 -5.71 -10.55 -13.90
CA GLU A 85 -6.63 -11.44 -14.62
C GLU A 85 -6.96 -12.73 -13.84
N ARG A 86 -6.09 -13.17 -12.94
CA ARG A 86 -6.23 -14.43 -12.19
C ARG A 86 -7.06 -14.28 -10.92
N ILE A 87 -7.30 -13.06 -10.45
CA ILE A 87 -8.11 -12.82 -9.24
C ILE A 87 -9.59 -12.98 -9.60
N PRO A 88 -10.32 -13.92 -8.96
CA PRO A 88 -11.67 -14.33 -9.36
C PRO A 88 -12.75 -13.36 -8.87
N THR A 89 -12.64 -12.07 -9.21
CA THR A 89 -13.66 -11.06 -8.89
C THR A 89 -13.93 -10.14 -10.09
N SER A 90 -15.05 -9.42 -10.05
CA SER A 90 -15.57 -8.66 -11.20
C SER A 90 -15.02 -7.25 -11.33
N SER A 91 -14.61 -6.59 -10.23
CA SER A 91 -14.16 -5.19 -10.24
C SER A 91 -12.70 -5.04 -9.81
N ALA A 92 -11.96 -4.12 -10.42
CA ALA A 92 -10.57 -3.85 -10.04
C ALA A 92 -10.40 -3.52 -8.55
N VAL A 93 -11.37 -2.80 -7.96
CA VAL A 93 -11.41 -2.48 -6.53
C VAL A 93 -11.51 -3.75 -5.69
N SER A 94 -12.44 -4.65 -6.01
CA SER A 94 -12.55 -5.93 -5.30
C SER A 94 -11.30 -6.79 -5.47
N LYS A 95 -10.68 -6.78 -6.66
CA LYS A 95 -9.42 -7.48 -6.91
C LYS A 95 -8.30 -6.93 -6.03
N GLY A 96 -8.21 -5.60 -5.92
CA GLY A 96 -7.22 -4.93 -5.07
C GLY A 96 -7.41 -5.26 -3.59
N VAL A 97 -8.66 -5.29 -3.10
CA VAL A 97 -8.98 -5.72 -1.74
C VAL A 97 -8.55 -7.17 -1.50
N VAL A 98 -8.93 -8.10 -2.37
CA VAL A 98 -8.55 -9.52 -2.23
C VAL A 98 -7.03 -9.69 -2.24
N PHE A 99 -6.34 -8.98 -3.13
CA PHE A 99 -4.88 -9.00 -3.20
C PHE A 99 -4.22 -8.50 -1.91
N MET A 100 -4.64 -7.35 -1.39
CA MET A 100 -4.05 -6.81 -0.15
C MET A 100 -4.42 -7.61 1.08
N VAL A 101 -5.62 -8.17 1.14
CA VAL A 101 -6.00 -9.10 2.22
C VAL A 101 -5.14 -10.36 2.16
N ALA A 102 -4.88 -10.92 0.98
CA ALA A 102 -4.00 -12.08 0.83
C ALA A 102 -2.57 -11.78 1.30
N ILE A 103 -2.01 -10.62 0.90
CA ILE A 103 -0.71 -10.15 1.40
C ILE A 103 -0.75 -9.98 2.92
N TRP A 104 -1.79 -9.37 3.46
CA TRP A 104 -1.94 -9.19 4.90
C TRP A 104 -2.00 -10.52 5.65
N VAL A 105 -2.70 -11.53 5.13
CA VAL A 105 -2.72 -12.88 5.73
C VAL A 105 -1.31 -13.46 5.75
N ILE A 106 -0.55 -13.36 4.65
CA ILE A 106 0.79 -13.94 4.57
C ILE A 106 1.78 -13.17 5.45
N PHE A 107 1.93 -11.86 5.22
CA PHE A 107 2.96 -11.04 5.84
C PHE A 107 2.56 -10.46 7.19
N GLY A 108 1.28 -10.13 7.36
CA GLY A 108 0.75 -9.56 8.61
C GLY A 108 0.36 -10.58 9.66
N LEU A 109 0.02 -11.82 9.27
CA LEU A 109 -0.47 -12.85 10.19
C LEU A 109 0.41 -14.12 10.22
N LEU A 110 0.60 -14.78 9.08
CA LEU A 110 1.27 -16.10 9.03
C LEU A 110 2.77 -16.02 9.32
N ILE A 111 3.52 -15.11 8.68
CA ILE A 111 4.97 -14.98 8.88
C ILE A 111 5.31 -14.65 10.36
N PRO A 112 4.68 -13.65 11.01
CA PRO A 112 4.91 -13.38 12.43
C PRO A 112 4.65 -14.59 13.32
N LEU A 113 3.55 -15.30 13.06
CA LEU A 113 3.15 -16.48 13.84
C LEU A 113 4.16 -17.62 13.71
N ILE A 114 4.63 -17.92 12.49
CA ILE A 114 5.59 -18.99 12.21
C ILE A 114 6.98 -18.67 12.78
N LEU A 115 7.42 -17.42 12.65
CA LEU A 115 8.75 -16.99 13.11
C LEU A 115 8.79 -16.66 14.60
N GLY A 116 7.67 -16.81 15.32
CA GLY A 116 7.58 -16.48 16.74
C GLY A 116 7.83 -14.99 17.03
N LEU A 117 7.66 -14.12 16.03
CA LEU A 117 7.81 -12.67 16.15
C LEU A 117 6.61 -12.13 16.95
N GLY A 118 6.74 -12.16 18.27
CA GLY A 118 5.62 -11.97 19.20
C GLY A 118 5.62 -12.94 20.39
N ALA A 119 6.61 -13.82 20.53
CA ALA A 119 6.81 -14.64 21.72
C ALA A 119 8.02 -14.11 22.52
N GLY A 120 7.75 -13.27 23.53
CA GLY A 120 8.77 -12.65 24.39
C GLY A 120 8.38 -11.22 24.76
N ALA A 121 9.01 -10.56 25.74
CA ALA A 121 8.59 -9.27 26.33
C ALA A 121 8.35 -8.07 25.36
N ARG A 122 8.61 -8.22 24.04
CA ARG A 122 8.19 -7.30 22.95
C ARG A 122 6.80 -7.62 22.35
N ALA A 123 6.18 -8.73 22.76
CA ALA A 123 4.86 -9.23 22.39
C ALA A 123 3.69 -8.40 22.90
N ALA A 124 3.93 -7.55 23.91
CA ALA A 124 2.94 -6.60 24.40
C ALA A 124 2.53 -5.56 23.32
N GLY A 125 3.24 -5.51 22.19
CA GLY A 125 2.91 -4.70 21.04
C GLY A 125 1.72 -5.25 20.24
N VAL A 126 1.78 -6.46 19.69
CA VAL A 126 0.76 -6.96 18.76
C VAL A 126 -0.53 -7.31 19.52
N THR A 127 -1.41 -6.33 19.66
CA THR A 127 -2.71 -6.49 20.30
C THR A 127 -3.74 -6.97 19.28
N PHE A 128 -4.84 -7.57 19.75
CA PHE A 128 -5.98 -7.85 18.86
C PHE A 128 -6.43 -6.59 18.10
N ALA A 129 -6.37 -5.43 18.75
CA ALA A 129 -6.67 -4.14 18.12
C ALA A 129 -5.73 -3.83 16.94
N SER A 130 -4.45 -4.20 17.00
CA SER A 130 -3.52 -3.98 15.90
C SER A 130 -3.74 -4.92 14.71
N ILE A 131 -4.14 -6.16 14.99
CA ILE A 131 -4.54 -7.12 13.96
C ILE A 131 -5.78 -6.59 13.24
N VAL A 132 -6.79 -6.14 13.99
CA VAL A 132 -8.03 -5.59 13.40
C VAL A 132 -7.77 -4.31 12.62
N THR A 133 -6.98 -3.37 13.16
CA THR A 133 -6.67 -2.11 12.46
C THR A 133 -5.81 -2.33 11.21
N SER A 134 -4.82 -3.22 11.26
CA SER A 134 -4.03 -3.58 10.08
C SER A 134 -4.86 -4.30 9.01
N PHE A 135 -5.84 -5.10 9.42
CA PHE A 135 -6.80 -5.72 8.50
C PHE A 135 -7.68 -4.68 7.81
N ILE A 136 -8.27 -3.75 8.57
CA ILE A 136 -9.06 -2.64 8.01
C ILE A 136 -8.20 -1.81 7.05
N ALA A 137 -6.96 -1.50 7.44
CA ALA A 137 -6.01 -0.79 6.59
C ALA A 137 -5.76 -1.54 5.29
N SER A 138 -5.53 -2.86 5.32
CA SER A 138 -5.33 -3.68 4.12
C SER A 138 -6.49 -3.60 3.13
N ILE A 139 -7.73 -3.55 3.63
CA ILE A 139 -8.93 -3.40 2.80
C ILE A 139 -8.94 -2.02 2.12
N ILE A 140 -8.70 -0.96 2.89
CA ILE A 140 -8.69 0.41 2.37
C ILE A 140 -7.58 0.55 1.32
N TRP A 141 -6.37 0.06 1.59
CA TRP A 141 -5.24 0.13 0.66
C TRP A 141 -5.48 -0.69 -0.60
N GLY A 142 -6.05 -1.88 -0.47
CA GLY A 142 -6.46 -2.69 -1.61
C GLY A 142 -7.49 -1.98 -2.48
N ALA A 143 -8.48 -1.32 -1.86
CA ALA A 143 -9.49 -0.56 -2.57
C ALA A 143 -8.89 0.64 -3.33
N ILE A 144 -7.97 1.39 -2.70
CA ILE A 144 -7.25 2.50 -3.35
C ILE A 144 -6.42 1.97 -4.53
N LEU A 145 -5.65 0.90 -4.34
CA LEU A 145 -4.84 0.31 -5.41
C LEU A 145 -5.70 -0.06 -6.62
N GLY A 146 -6.83 -0.75 -6.41
CA GLY A 146 -7.73 -1.14 -7.48
C GLY A 146 -8.41 0.06 -8.18
N ALA A 147 -8.74 1.11 -7.42
CA ALA A 147 -9.30 2.35 -7.96
C ALA A 147 -8.28 3.10 -8.82
N VAL A 148 -7.04 3.26 -8.33
CA VAL A 148 -5.95 3.89 -9.06
C VAL A 148 -5.60 3.08 -10.31
N PHE A 149 -5.55 1.75 -10.22
CA PHE A 149 -5.31 0.88 -11.37
C PHE A 149 -6.36 1.10 -12.46
N THR A 150 -7.64 1.15 -12.09
CA THR A 150 -8.73 1.45 -13.04
C THR A 150 -8.55 2.81 -13.70
N TRP A 151 -8.15 3.81 -12.92
CA TRP A 151 -7.93 5.16 -13.41
C TRP A 151 -6.74 5.23 -14.38
N VAL A 152 -5.63 4.55 -14.08
CA VAL A 152 -4.45 4.45 -14.96
C VAL A 152 -4.83 3.75 -16.27
N ALA A 153 -5.48 2.58 -16.17
CA ALA A 153 -5.89 1.80 -17.34
C ALA A 153 -6.86 2.59 -18.25
N ARG A 154 -7.80 3.34 -17.66
CA ARG A 154 -8.71 4.24 -18.42
C ARG A 154 -7.97 5.37 -19.12
N ARG A 155 -6.96 5.97 -18.46
CA ARG A 155 -6.13 7.02 -19.08
C ARG A 155 -5.28 6.49 -20.21
N ALA A 156 -4.72 5.30 -20.08
CA ALA A 156 -3.95 4.64 -21.13
C ALA A 156 -4.83 4.23 -22.34
N ALA A 157 -6.14 4.03 -22.12
CA ALA A 157 -7.09 3.69 -23.19
C ALA A 157 -7.70 4.90 -23.91
N ALA A 158 -7.49 6.13 -23.43
CA ALA A 158 -8.00 7.33 -24.09
C ALA A 158 -7.22 7.58 -25.39
N PRO A 159 -7.88 7.67 -26.57
CA PRO A 159 -7.20 7.89 -27.82
C PRO A 159 -6.51 9.26 -27.81
N THR A 160 -5.22 9.25 -28.15
CA THR A 160 -4.43 10.45 -28.47
C THR A 160 -5.23 11.32 -29.43
N ARG A 161 -5.49 12.57 -29.01
CA ARG A 161 -6.21 13.60 -29.76
C ARG A 161 -5.77 13.57 -31.24
N PRO A 162 -6.68 13.54 -32.22
CA PRO A 162 -6.27 13.55 -33.62
C PRO A 162 -5.45 14.81 -33.89
N VAL A 163 -4.21 14.62 -34.33
CA VAL A 163 -3.36 15.71 -34.81
C VAL A 163 -4.08 16.29 -36.03
N VAL A 164 -4.72 17.44 -35.85
CA VAL A 164 -5.30 18.20 -36.95
C VAL A 164 -4.14 18.63 -37.83
N ARG A 165 -3.88 17.88 -38.91
CA ARG A 165 -3.01 18.33 -39.99
C ARG A 165 -3.78 19.41 -40.73
N THR A 166 -3.41 20.66 -40.54
CA THR A 166 -3.88 21.75 -41.41
C THR A 166 -3.34 21.49 -42.83
N PRO A 167 -4.19 21.49 -43.87
CA PRO A 167 -3.74 21.42 -45.26
C PRO A 167 -2.92 22.67 -45.63
N PRO A 168 -2.02 22.58 -46.63
CA PRO A 168 -1.16 23.67 -47.10
C PRO A 168 -1.96 24.81 -47.75
#